data_AF-A0A7W4E180-F1
#
_entry.id   AF-A0A7W4E180-F1
#
_cell.length_a   1.000
_cell.length_b   1.000
_cell.length_c   1.000
_cell.angle_alpha   90.00
_cell.angle_beta   90.00
_cell.angle_gamma   90.00
#
_symmetry.space_group_name_H-M   'P 1'
#
loop_
_entity.id
_entity.type
_entity.pdbx_description
1 polymer ?
#
loop_
_entity_poly.entity_id
_entity_poly.type
_entity_poly.pdbx_seq_one_letter_code
_entity_poly.pdbx_strand_id
1 'polypeptide(L)'
;MELNQFIWNNYKESKEGKEAIKLFEEGYLDEILSKFAVDKNKDLDYYLNILIDIIDYAVIPNEIELKDLYLHILDKGLKGLDNETEEKFDIFSPEEYDFIISVIEPLSLALFYFKEEEESFYIPYFFFMKFAKLQKIADTFNVELPKVPLRKDKRERALYYLEFCKLWNEFRKENNLTIFELCAFLYDFAPKFLGEEKEEKLPEPTNIWLCGGAKDDYPYLIEAKRETTYFWQGNQDTLNGDIILMYCLSPKSSIEFVCRAVNDGVRDPFFHYYGSITLGHIQHIKPITLAEIKTDEHLKELPIVRKNFQGVNGTRLHNEDYTRILEILEQKGEDISKLPKLSSANFAPNQDCKNEREVEVKIVEPFLNDLCYLENDWVRQLPVRMGRGERNFPDYVFFAETKKGYERGKMILETKFHIKSNAELEETFQQAQSYALRLSAEKIVICDKDYIWIYTRKNNNFDRTKYLKYNWQEISNPEIFNTVKKEIGKDFIK
;
A
#
# COMPACT_ATOMS: atom_id res chain seq x y z
N MET A 1 -14.97 9.91 -2.50
CA MET A 1 -15.90 10.98 -2.94
C MET A 1 -16.54 10.53 -4.23
N GLU A 2 -17.86 10.60 -4.40
CA GLU A 2 -18.47 10.28 -5.71
C GLU A 2 -18.01 11.28 -6.79
N LEU A 3 -18.00 10.87 -8.06
CA LEU A 3 -17.60 11.75 -9.16
C LEU A 3 -18.52 12.98 -9.21
N ASN A 4 -17.94 14.15 -8.96
CA ASN A 4 -18.69 15.39 -9.04
C ASN A 4 -18.96 15.74 -10.51
N GLN A 5 -20.21 15.60 -10.92
CA GLN A 5 -20.66 15.83 -12.29
C GLN A 5 -20.36 17.25 -12.80
N PHE A 6 -20.38 18.27 -11.94
CA PHE A 6 -20.03 19.63 -12.34
C PHE A 6 -18.53 19.75 -12.69
N ILE A 7 -17.66 19.17 -11.86
CA ILE A 7 -16.21 19.19 -12.12
C ILE A 7 -15.89 18.38 -13.38
N TRP A 8 -16.50 17.20 -13.52
CA TRP A 8 -16.35 16.37 -14.71
C TRP A 8 -16.80 17.09 -15.99
N ASN A 9 -17.97 17.73 -15.98
CA ASN A 9 -18.48 18.46 -17.15
C ASN A 9 -17.56 19.62 -17.54
N ASN A 10 -17.01 20.36 -16.57
CA ASN A 10 -16.02 21.40 -16.87
C ASN A 10 -14.76 20.83 -17.54
N TYR A 11 -14.26 19.69 -17.06
CA TYR A 11 -13.13 19.00 -17.68
C TYR A 11 -13.48 18.57 -19.12
N LYS A 12 -14.63 17.91 -19.30
CA LYS A 12 -15.13 17.46 -20.62
C LYS A 12 -15.29 18.61 -21.61
N GLU A 13 -15.70 19.79 -21.16
CA GLU A 13 -15.84 20.97 -22.02
C GLU A 13 -14.51 21.68 -22.32
N SER A 14 -13.48 21.44 -21.50
CA SER A 14 -12.14 22.00 -21.69
C SER A 14 -11.48 21.46 -22.96
N LYS A 15 -10.50 22.21 -23.49
CA LYS A 15 -9.70 21.77 -24.64
C LYS A 15 -9.01 20.43 -24.36
N GLU A 16 -8.42 20.31 -23.18
CA GLU A 16 -7.66 19.13 -22.76
C GLU A 16 -8.53 17.89 -22.62
N GLY A 17 -9.70 18.02 -21.98
CA GLY A 17 -10.65 16.90 -21.86
C GLY A 17 -11.19 16.43 -23.20
N LYS A 18 -11.50 17.37 -24.12
CA LYS A 18 -11.90 17.03 -25.50
C LYS A 18 -10.82 16.28 -26.24
N GLU A 19 -9.56 16.71 -26.13
CA GLU A 19 -8.42 16.03 -26.76
C GLU A 19 -8.19 14.63 -26.19
N ALA A 20 -8.31 14.46 -24.86
CA ALA A 20 -8.16 13.16 -24.21
C ALA A 20 -9.27 12.17 -24.60
N ILE A 21 -10.54 12.61 -24.58
CA ILE A 21 -11.68 11.78 -24.99
C ILE A 21 -11.55 11.38 -26.46
N LYS A 22 -11.28 12.37 -27.33
CA LYS A 22 -11.16 12.16 -28.78
C LYS A 22 -10.03 11.18 -29.13
N LEU A 23 -8.93 11.20 -28.38
CA LEU A 23 -7.83 10.25 -28.59
C LEU A 23 -8.29 8.79 -28.39
N PHE A 24 -9.16 8.49 -27.43
CA PHE A 24 -9.69 7.13 -27.25
C PHE A 24 -10.82 6.78 -28.23
N GLU A 25 -11.52 7.79 -28.73
CA GLU A 25 -12.62 7.62 -29.70
C GLU A 25 -12.08 7.32 -31.11
N GLU A 26 -11.17 8.19 -31.61
CA GLU A 26 -10.72 8.25 -33.01
C GLU A 26 -9.20 8.10 -33.18
N GLY A 27 -8.43 8.10 -32.09
CA GLY A 27 -6.96 8.12 -32.16
C GLY A 27 -6.33 6.80 -32.57
N TYR A 28 -5.09 6.88 -33.03
CA TYR A 28 -4.29 5.69 -33.32
C TYR A 28 -3.83 5.01 -32.02
N LEU A 29 -3.73 3.68 -32.04
CA LEU A 29 -3.41 2.91 -30.84
C LEU A 29 -1.98 3.13 -30.34
N ASP A 30 -1.04 3.38 -31.26
CA ASP A 30 0.35 3.74 -30.95
C ASP A 30 0.43 5.10 -30.22
N GLU A 31 -0.40 6.07 -30.61
CA GLU A 31 -0.52 7.36 -29.91
C GLU A 31 -1.08 7.18 -28.49
N ILE A 32 -2.14 6.36 -28.33
CA ILE A 32 -2.72 6.03 -27.01
C ILE A 32 -1.66 5.37 -26.11
N LEU A 33 -0.97 4.36 -26.65
CA LEU A 33 0.02 3.58 -25.91
C LEU A 33 1.21 4.46 -25.51
N SER A 34 1.72 5.26 -26.43
CA SER A 34 2.80 6.23 -26.18
C SER A 34 2.43 7.28 -25.14
N LYS A 35 1.17 7.73 -25.12
CA LYS A 35 0.71 8.75 -24.16
C LYS A 35 0.47 8.22 -22.75
N PHE A 36 -0.10 7.01 -22.62
CA PHE A 36 -0.61 6.55 -21.33
C PHE A 36 0.10 5.32 -20.75
N ALA A 37 0.60 4.41 -21.59
CA ALA A 37 1.22 3.18 -21.14
C ALA A 37 2.74 3.33 -20.95
N VAL A 38 3.42 4.00 -21.90
CA VAL A 38 4.89 4.03 -21.97
C VAL A 38 5.46 4.89 -20.84
N ASP A 39 6.28 4.25 -20.04
CA ASP A 39 7.24 4.89 -19.15
C ASP A 39 8.65 4.62 -19.71
N LYS A 40 9.68 5.32 -19.23
CA LYS A 40 11.07 5.21 -19.73
C LYS A 40 11.65 3.79 -19.76
N ASN A 41 11.02 2.85 -19.06
CA ASN A 41 11.49 1.47 -18.87
C ASN A 41 10.70 0.42 -19.69
N LYS A 42 9.84 0.83 -20.63
CA LYS A 42 9.07 -0.10 -21.48
C LYS A 42 9.55 -0.06 -22.91
N ASP A 43 9.66 -1.24 -23.53
CA ASP A 43 9.97 -1.38 -24.95
C ASP A 43 8.70 -1.15 -25.78
N LEU A 44 8.59 0.04 -26.36
CA LEU A 44 7.46 0.43 -27.19
C LEU A 44 7.35 -0.45 -28.44
N ASP A 45 8.47 -0.77 -29.08
CA ASP A 45 8.48 -1.59 -30.30
C ASP A 45 7.94 -2.99 -29.99
N TYR A 46 8.33 -3.57 -28.85
CA TYR A 46 7.78 -4.83 -28.38
C TYR A 46 6.25 -4.77 -28.20
N TYR A 47 5.72 -3.71 -27.59
CA TYR A 47 4.28 -3.56 -27.38
C TYR A 47 3.51 -3.34 -28.69
N LEU A 48 4.07 -2.58 -29.61
CA LEU A 48 3.50 -2.36 -30.93
C LEU A 48 3.44 -3.66 -31.73
N ASN A 49 4.48 -4.50 -31.68
CA ASN A 49 4.47 -5.80 -32.34
C ASN A 49 3.32 -6.70 -31.82
N ILE A 50 3.10 -6.75 -30.50
CA ILE A 50 1.96 -7.50 -29.93
C ILE A 50 0.61 -6.93 -30.40
N LEU A 51 0.46 -5.60 -30.48
CA LEU A 51 -0.75 -4.98 -31.01
C LEU A 51 -1.00 -5.37 -32.48
N ILE A 52 0.04 -5.28 -33.31
CA ILE A 52 0.00 -5.63 -34.73
C ILE A 52 -0.38 -7.10 -34.91
N ASP A 53 0.24 -8.00 -34.16
CA ASP A 53 -0.07 -9.43 -34.18
C ASP A 53 -1.56 -9.69 -33.93
N ILE A 54 -2.16 -8.98 -32.97
CA ILE A 54 -3.57 -9.16 -32.61
C ILE A 54 -4.51 -8.49 -33.64
N ILE A 55 -4.17 -7.29 -34.14
CA ILE A 55 -5.10 -6.50 -34.96
C ILE A 55 -5.07 -6.94 -36.42
N ASP A 56 -3.88 -7.19 -36.96
CA ASP A 56 -3.69 -7.42 -38.39
C ASP A 56 -3.72 -8.91 -38.75
N TYR A 57 -3.34 -9.78 -37.81
CA TYR A 57 -3.14 -11.21 -38.09
C TYR A 57 -4.07 -12.14 -37.32
N ALA A 58 -4.73 -11.71 -36.24
CA ALA A 58 -5.52 -12.63 -35.41
C ALA A 58 -6.73 -13.21 -36.16
N VAL A 59 -6.90 -14.53 -36.01
CA VAL A 59 -8.07 -15.25 -36.50
C VAL A 59 -9.06 -15.41 -35.35
N ILE A 60 -9.97 -14.45 -35.21
CA ILE A 60 -11.02 -14.48 -34.19
C ILE A 60 -12.10 -15.50 -34.62
N PRO A 61 -12.44 -16.51 -33.79
CA PRO A 61 -13.49 -17.45 -34.11
C PRO A 61 -14.88 -16.77 -34.16
N ASN A 62 -15.63 -16.99 -35.24
CA ASN A 62 -16.92 -16.33 -35.50
C ASN A 62 -17.99 -16.66 -34.45
N GLU A 63 -17.87 -17.80 -33.78
CA GLU A 63 -18.81 -18.26 -32.76
C GLU A 63 -18.62 -17.60 -31.38
N ILE A 64 -17.60 -16.77 -31.21
CA ILE A 64 -17.26 -16.15 -29.93
C ILE A 64 -17.79 -14.72 -29.89
N GLU A 65 -18.62 -14.42 -28.89
CA GLU A 65 -19.00 -13.04 -28.59
C GLU A 65 -17.77 -12.27 -28.11
N LEU A 66 -17.62 -11.02 -28.56
CA LEU A 66 -16.44 -10.20 -28.24
C LEU A 66 -16.14 -10.14 -26.74
N LYS A 67 -17.16 -10.04 -25.88
CA LYS A 67 -16.98 -10.01 -24.42
C LYS A 67 -16.29 -11.25 -23.84
N ASP A 68 -16.38 -12.39 -24.55
CA ASP A 68 -15.79 -13.68 -24.14
C ASP A 68 -14.43 -13.93 -24.80
N LEU A 69 -13.97 -13.04 -25.69
CA LEU A 69 -12.71 -13.18 -26.43
C LEU A 69 -11.50 -13.30 -25.49
N TYR A 70 -11.38 -12.46 -24.46
CA TYR A 70 -10.28 -12.55 -23.50
C TYR A 70 -10.25 -13.90 -22.77
N LEU A 71 -11.42 -14.43 -22.40
CA LEU A 71 -11.51 -15.74 -21.75
C LEU A 71 -11.10 -16.86 -22.73
N HIS A 72 -11.46 -16.73 -24.00
CA HIS A 72 -10.98 -17.62 -25.05
C HIS A 72 -9.45 -17.57 -25.20
N ILE A 73 -8.86 -16.36 -25.26
CA ILE A 73 -7.41 -16.18 -25.34
C ILE A 73 -6.72 -16.88 -24.15
N LEU A 74 -7.26 -16.72 -22.94
CA LEU A 74 -6.73 -17.38 -21.74
C LEU A 74 -6.78 -18.91 -21.81
N ASP A 75 -7.92 -19.48 -22.17
CA ASP A 75 -8.17 -20.92 -22.04
C ASP A 75 -7.82 -21.73 -23.32
N LYS A 76 -7.79 -21.06 -24.48
CA LYS A 76 -7.63 -21.69 -25.82
C LYS A 76 -6.53 -21.05 -26.66
N GLY A 77 -5.93 -19.95 -26.21
CA GLY A 77 -4.95 -19.21 -27.00
C GLY A 77 -5.57 -18.40 -28.13
N LEU A 78 -4.72 -17.82 -28.96
CA LEU A 78 -5.12 -17.06 -30.15
C LEU A 78 -4.15 -17.38 -31.29
N LYS A 79 -4.71 -17.73 -32.45
CA LYS A 79 -3.94 -18.02 -33.65
C LYS A 79 -3.87 -16.79 -34.54
N GLY A 80 -2.71 -16.58 -35.14
CA GLY A 80 -2.50 -15.64 -36.25
C GLY A 80 -2.46 -16.36 -37.60
N LEU A 81 -2.76 -15.64 -38.67
CA LEU A 81 -2.56 -16.07 -40.05
C LEU A 81 -1.79 -14.98 -40.80
N ASP A 82 -0.59 -15.32 -41.26
CA ASP A 82 0.13 -14.46 -42.19
C ASP A 82 -0.50 -14.61 -43.59
N ASN A 83 -1.07 -13.52 -44.10
CA ASN A 83 -1.77 -13.50 -45.38
C ASN A 83 -0.81 -13.63 -46.58
N GLU A 84 0.48 -13.33 -46.43
CA GLU A 84 1.47 -13.45 -47.51
C GLU A 84 1.99 -14.88 -47.64
N THR A 85 2.22 -15.55 -46.51
CA THR A 85 2.79 -16.90 -46.47
C THR A 85 1.74 -18.00 -46.31
N GLU A 86 0.50 -17.64 -45.99
CA GLU A 86 -0.59 -18.55 -45.56
C GLU A 86 -0.23 -19.40 -44.33
N GLU A 87 0.80 -19.02 -43.57
CA GLU A 87 1.24 -19.74 -42.39
C GLU A 87 0.45 -19.33 -41.14
N LYS A 88 0.05 -20.34 -40.36
CA LYS A 88 -0.59 -20.14 -39.06
C LYS A 88 0.45 -20.13 -37.96
N PHE A 89 0.33 -19.19 -37.04
CA PHE A 89 1.21 -19.08 -35.88
C PHE A 89 0.40 -18.88 -34.59
N ASP A 90 1.04 -19.11 -33.45
CA ASP A 90 0.48 -18.82 -32.13
C ASP A 90 0.81 -17.39 -31.74
N ILE A 91 -0.21 -16.54 -31.60
CA ILE A 91 -0.07 -15.23 -30.96
C ILE A 91 -0.04 -15.43 -29.45
N PHE A 92 -0.96 -16.26 -28.94
CA PHE A 92 -1.01 -16.70 -27.54
C PHE A 92 -1.19 -18.21 -27.49
N SER A 93 -0.38 -18.90 -26.69
CA SER A 93 -0.62 -20.32 -26.41
C SER A 93 -1.74 -20.49 -25.36
N PRO A 94 -2.51 -21.59 -25.40
CA PRO A 94 -3.47 -21.90 -24.34
C PRO A 94 -2.81 -21.93 -22.96
N GLU A 95 -3.47 -21.32 -21.97
CA GLU A 95 -3.05 -21.31 -20.56
C GLU A 95 -1.69 -20.63 -20.29
N GLU A 96 -1.22 -19.78 -21.21
CA GLU A 96 0.05 -19.04 -21.09
C GLU A 96 -0.08 -17.79 -20.20
N TYR A 97 -0.55 -17.99 -18.97
CA TYR A 97 -0.94 -16.89 -18.07
C TYR A 97 0.20 -15.92 -17.75
N ASP A 98 1.44 -16.41 -17.61
CA ASP A 98 2.59 -15.55 -17.31
C ASP A 98 2.90 -14.58 -18.47
N PHE A 99 2.75 -15.04 -19.72
CA PHE A 99 2.91 -14.19 -20.89
C PHE A 99 1.79 -13.14 -20.95
N ILE A 100 0.53 -13.57 -20.84
CA ILE A 100 -0.64 -12.68 -20.83
C ILE A 100 -0.53 -11.61 -19.73
N ILE A 101 -0.09 -12.00 -18.53
CA ILE A 101 0.18 -11.08 -17.43
C ILE A 101 1.21 -10.02 -17.83
N SER A 102 2.28 -10.42 -18.52
CA SER A 102 3.38 -9.52 -18.91
C SER A 102 3.03 -8.57 -20.05
N VAL A 103 2.03 -8.89 -20.87
CA VAL A 103 1.59 -8.09 -22.02
C VAL A 103 0.16 -7.55 -21.87
N ILE A 104 -0.32 -7.40 -20.63
CA ILE A 104 -1.70 -6.98 -20.38
C ILE A 104 -2.03 -5.61 -20.99
N GLU A 105 -1.07 -4.68 -21.03
CA GLU A 105 -1.29 -3.33 -21.56
C GLU A 105 -1.57 -3.34 -23.07
N PRO A 106 -0.69 -3.89 -23.95
CA PRO A 106 -1.01 -4.00 -25.37
C PRO A 106 -2.21 -4.93 -25.62
N LEU A 107 -2.35 -6.05 -24.91
CA LEU A 107 -3.49 -6.96 -25.08
C LEU A 107 -4.83 -6.27 -24.78
N SER A 108 -4.94 -5.58 -23.65
CA SER A 108 -6.16 -4.87 -23.27
C SER A 108 -6.50 -3.71 -24.22
N LEU A 109 -5.50 -3.06 -24.81
CA LEU A 109 -5.71 -2.04 -25.82
C LEU A 109 -6.18 -2.63 -27.15
N ALA A 110 -5.64 -3.77 -27.60
CA ALA A 110 -6.14 -4.49 -28.77
C ALA A 110 -7.59 -4.96 -28.57
N LEU A 111 -7.94 -5.44 -27.37
CA LEU A 111 -9.32 -5.82 -27.05
C LEU A 111 -10.27 -4.63 -27.06
N PHE A 112 -9.81 -3.46 -26.59
CA PHE A 112 -10.56 -2.21 -26.69
C PHE A 112 -10.73 -1.73 -28.15
N TYR A 113 -9.82 -2.10 -29.07
CA TYR A 113 -9.96 -1.76 -30.49
C TYR A 113 -11.16 -2.47 -31.13
N PHE A 114 -11.46 -3.71 -30.75
CA PHE A 114 -12.64 -4.46 -31.22
C PHE A 114 -13.96 -4.00 -30.56
N LYS A 115 -14.04 -2.73 -30.15
CA LYS A 115 -15.23 -2.14 -29.52
C LYS A 115 -16.44 -2.10 -30.46
N GLU A 116 -17.61 -2.46 -29.94
CA GLU A 116 -18.90 -2.16 -30.56
C GLU A 116 -19.56 -0.99 -29.81
N GLU A 117 -20.13 -0.01 -30.53
CA GLU A 117 -20.61 1.26 -29.96
C GLU A 117 -21.61 1.08 -28.80
N GLU A 118 -22.45 0.04 -28.83
CA GLU A 118 -23.48 -0.20 -27.80
C GLU A 118 -23.06 -1.23 -26.73
N GLU A 119 -22.09 -2.10 -27.01
CA GLU A 119 -21.71 -3.24 -26.13
C GLU A 119 -20.24 -3.24 -25.67
N SER A 120 -19.50 -2.15 -25.90
CA SER A 120 -18.09 -2.02 -25.49
C SER A 120 -17.87 -2.41 -24.03
N PHE A 121 -17.11 -3.49 -23.83
CA PHE A 121 -16.81 -4.09 -22.53
C PHE A 121 -15.35 -3.90 -22.11
N TYR A 122 -14.40 -4.14 -23.01
CA TYR A 122 -12.98 -4.07 -22.66
C TYR A 122 -12.53 -2.64 -22.47
N ILE A 123 -11.75 -2.41 -21.41
CA ILE A 123 -11.15 -1.12 -21.09
C ILE A 123 -9.63 -1.33 -21.17
N PRO A 124 -8.85 -0.47 -21.83
CA PRO A 124 -7.40 -0.57 -21.81
C PRO A 124 -6.92 -0.55 -20.36
N TYR A 125 -5.91 -1.34 -20.01
CA TYR A 125 -5.32 -1.38 -18.66
C TYR A 125 -3.91 -0.80 -18.73
N PHE A 126 -3.70 0.44 -18.26
CA PHE A 126 -2.38 1.10 -18.25
C PHE A 126 -1.82 1.30 -16.84
N PHE A 127 -2.25 0.45 -15.90
CA PHE A 127 -1.82 0.48 -14.51
C PHE A 127 -0.73 -0.56 -14.19
N PHE A 128 -0.08 -1.15 -15.19
CA PHE A 128 1.05 -2.06 -14.98
C PHE A 128 2.18 -1.31 -14.27
N MET A 129 2.63 -1.83 -13.12
CA MET A 129 3.59 -1.17 -12.22
C MET A 129 3.10 0.17 -11.65
N LYS A 130 1.80 0.48 -11.81
CA LYS A 130 1.16 1.71 -11.33
C LYS A 130 -0.10 1.38 -10.51
N PHE A 131 -0.18 0.19 -9.92
CA PHE A 131 -1.35 -0.26 -9.16
C PHE A 131 -1.67 0.63 -7.94
N ALA A 132 -0.65 1.18 -7.25
CA ALA A 132 -0.85 2.15 -6.18
C ALA A 132 -1.63 3.40 -6.65
N LYS A 133 -1.40 3.82 -7.90
CA LYS A 133 -2.14 4.92 -8.52
C LYS A 133 -3.59 4.54 -8.77
N LEU A 134 -3.85 3.31 -9.23
CA LEU A 134 -5.21 2.78 -9.38
C LEU A 134 -5.96 2.72 -8.05
N GLN A 135 -5.31 2.24 -6.97
CA GLN A 135 -5.87 2.26 -5.62
C GLN A 135 -6.23 3.67 -5.18
N LYS A 136 -5.32 4.63 -5.34
CA LYS A 136 -5.59 6.03 -4.98
C LYS A 136 -6.75 6.63 -5.77
N ILE A 137 -6.85 6.34 -7.06
CA ILE A 137 -8.00 6.75 -7.88
C ILE A 137 -9.27 6.12 -7.31
N ALA A 138 -9.28 4.81 -7.09
CA ALA A 138 -10.44 4.09 -6.60
C ALA A 138 -10.91 4.62 -5.23
N ASP A 139 -10.00 4.78 -4.26
CA ASP A 139 -10.28 5.34 -2.93
C ASP A 139 -10.85 6.77 -3.02
N THR A 140 -10.24 7.60 -3.88
CA THR A 140 -10.68 8.99 -4.09
C THR A 140 -12.09 9.04 -4.66
N PHE A 141 -12.43 8.12 -5.57
CA PHE A 141 -13.73 8.05 -6.22
C PHE A 141 -14.73 7.08 -5.55
N ASN A 142 -14.39 6.56 -4.36
CA ASN A 142 -15.19 5.62 -3.59
C ASN A 142 -15.56 4.33 -4.36
N VAL A 143 -14.60 3.80 -5.11
CA VAL A 143 -14.70 2.54 -5.85
C VAL A 143 -13.95 1.46 -5.07
N GLU A 144 -14.62 0.36 -4.73
CA GLU A 144 -13.98 -0.78 -4.06
C GLU A 144 -13.31 -1.69 -5.11
N LEU A 145 -11.98 -1.76 -5.09
CA LEU A 145 -11.25 -2.63 -6.02
C LEU A 145 -11.40 -4.12 -5.65
N PRO A 146 -11.48 -5.02 -6.64
CA PRO A 146 -11.41 -6.45 -6.41
C PRO A 146 -10.14 -6.83 -5.65
N LYS A 147 -10.24 -7.89 -4.83
CA LYS A 147 -9.09 -8.40 -4.10
C LYS A 147 -8.05 -8.95 -5.07
N VAL A 148 -6.80 -8.50 -4.94
CA VAL A 148 -5.69 -9.04 -5.74
C VAL A 148 -5.46 -10.53 -5.42
N PRO A 149 -5.52 -11.44 -6.41
CA PRO A 149 -5.30 -12.88 -6.23
C PRO A 149 -3.89 -13.20 -5.74
N LEU A 150 -3.66 -14.39 -5.18
CA LEU A 150 -2.32 -14.72 -4.66
C LEU A 150 -1.29 -14.86 -5.79
N ARG A 151 -0.01 -14.62 -5.49
CA ARG A 151 1.11 -14.72 -6.45
C ARG A 151 1.12 -16.01 -7.28
N LYS A 152 0.76 -17.14 -6.65
CA LYS A 152 0.76 -18.49 -7.24
C LYS A 152 -0.44 -18.77 -8.14
N ASP A 153 -1.53 -18.00 -7.99
CA ASP A 153 -2.80 -18.24 -8.69
C ASP A 153 -2.78 -17.47 -10.03
N LYS A 154 -1.93 -17.91 -10.96
CA LYS A 154 -1.63 -17.19 -12.22
C LYS A 154 -2.86 -16.96 -13.09
N ARG A 155 -3.74 -17.96 -13.21
CA ARG A 155 -4.99 -17.82 -13.95
C ARG A 155 -5.89 -16.73 -13.35
N GLU A 156 -6.07 -16.75 -12.03
CA GLU A 156 -6.88 -15.74 -11.33
C GLU A 156 -6.28 -14.34 -11.47
N ARG A 157 -4.95 -14.23 -11.42
CA ARG A 157 -4.26 -12.96 -11.68
C ARG A 157 -4.53 -12.42 -13.08
N ALA A 158 -4.55 -13.28 -14.11
CA ALA A 158 -4.92 -12.87 -15.45
C ALA A 158 -6.41 -12.47 -15.52
N LEU A 159 -7.30 -13.27 -14.92
CA LEU A 159 -8.74 -12.98 -14.84
C LEU A 159 -9.09 -11.69 -14.09
N TYR A 160 -8.18 -11.15 -13.26
CA TYR A 160 -8.35 -9.84 -12.63
C TYR A 160 -8.67 -8.75 -13.65
N TYR A 161 -8.23 -8.88 -14.90
CA TYR A 161 -8.56 -7.93 -15.97
C TYR A 161 -10.07 -7.84 -16.25
N LEU A 162 -10.78 -8.98 -16.22
CA LEU A 162 -12.22 -9.00 -16.41
C LEU A 162 -12.97 -8.36 -15.24
N GLU A 163 -12.49 -8.58 -14.01
CA GLU A 163 -13.03 -7.92 -12.81
C GLU A 163 -12.80 -6.40 -12.86
N PHE A 164 -11.62 -5.97 -13.32
CA PHE A 164 -11.32 -4.57 -13.59
C PHE A 164 -12.29 -3.99 -14.64
N CYS A 165 -12.48 -4.68 -15.77
CA CYS A 165 -13.40 -4.21 -16.82
C CYS A 165 -14.83 -4.10 -16.29
N LYS A 166 -15.31 -5.12 -15.56
CA LYS A 166 -16.64 -5.13 -14.97
C LYS A 166 -16.85 -3.95 -14.03
N LEU A 167 -15.96 -3.77 -13.06
CA LEU A 167 -16.02 -2.69 -12.07
C LEU A 167 -16.12 -1.31 -12.72
N TRP A 168 -15.23 -1.03 -13.68
CA TRP A 168 -15.18 0.30 -14.29
C TRP A 168 -16.31 0.53 -15.32
N ASN A 169 -16.86 -0.53 -15.90
CA ASN A 169 -18.12 -0.44 -16.65
C ASN A 169 -19.32 -0.16 -15.75
N GLU A 170 -19.38 -0.70 -14.54
CA GLU A 170 -20.41 -0.34 -13.57
C GLU A 170 -20.29 1.15 -13.19
N PHE A 171 -19.08 1.60 -12.83
CA PHE A 171 -18.78 3.02 -12.56
C PHE A 171 -19.19 3.95 -13.72
N ARG A 172 -18.88 3.58 -14.98
CA ARG A 172 -19.25 4.40 -16.14
C ARG A 172 -20.76 4.51 -16.31
N LYS A 173 -21.49 3.41 -16.12
CA LYS A 173 -22.95 3.37 -16.27
C LYS A 173 -23.63 4.21 -15.20
N GLU A 174 -23.18 4.09 -13.95
CA GLU A 174 -23.70 4.89 -12.82
C GLU A 174 -23.47 6.39 -13.03
N ASN A 175 -22.37 6.77 -13.69
CA ASN A 175 -22.00 8.16 -13.93
C ASN A 175 -22.37 8.68 -15.32
N ASN A 176 -23.10 7.89 -16.13
CA ASN A 176 -23.49 8.22 -17.51
C ASN A 176 -22.31 8.60 -18.41
N LEU A 177 -21.20 7.88 -18.27
CA LEU A 177 -20.00 8.06 -19.09
C LEU A 177 -20.00 7.10 -20.29
N THR A 178 -19.59 7.60 -21.45
CA THR A 178 -19.18 6.72 -22.56
C THR A 178 -17.90 5.96 -22.18
N ILE A 179 -17.55 4.92 -22.93
CA ILE A 179 -16.30 4.20 -22.68
C ILE A 179 -15.06 5.09 -22.92
N PHE A 180 -15.15 6.03 -23.88
CA PHE A 180 -14.08 6.99 -24.17
C PHE A 180 -13.91 8.01 -23.05
N GLU A 181 -15.04 8.49 -22.51
CA GLU A 181 -15.08 9.34 -21.32
C GLU A 181 -14.49 8.64 -20.10
N LEU A 182 -14.80 7.34 -19.90
CA LEU A 182 -14.19 6.54 -18.85
C LEU A 182 -12.67 6.42 -19.01
N CYS A 183 -12.17 6.17 -20.21
CA CYS A 183 -10.74 6.08 -20.47
C CYS A 183 -10.04 7.43 -20.19
N ALA A 184 -10.61 8.55 -20.66
CA ALA A 184 -10.12 9.88 -20.32
C ALA A 184 -10.20 10.16 -18.81
N PHE A 185 -11.24 9.68 -18.14
CA PHE A 185 -11.38 9.77 -16.69
C PHE A 185 -10.21 9.07 -15.97
N LEU A 186 -9.96 7.79 -16.28
CA LEU A 186 -8.94 6.98 -15.63
C LEU A 186 -7.50 7.45 -15.89
N TYR A 187 -7.22 7.86 -17.12
CA TYR A 187 -5.85 8.07 -17.59
C TYR A 187 -5.42 9.53 -17.67
N ASP A 188 -6.37 10.47 -17.68
CA ASP A 188 -6.08 11.89 -17.81
C ASP A 188 -6.66 12.71 -16.65
N PHE A 189 -7.99 12.71 -16.47
CA PHE A 189 -8.66 13.52 -15.44
C PHE A 189 -8.29 13.10 -14.01
N ALA A 190 -8.52 11.84 -13.63
CA ALA A 190 -8.33 11.39 -12.25
C ALA A 190 -6.87 11.56 -11.79
N PRO A 191 -5.84 11.21 -12.59
CA PRO A 191 -4.46 11.52 -12.26
C PRO A 191 -4.19 13.00 -11.98
N LYS A 192 -4.74 13.90 -12.81
CA LYS A 192 -4.57 15.37 -12.64
C LYS A 192 -5.34 15.90 -11.46
N PHE A 193 -6.53 15.36 -11.20
CA PHE A 193 -7.37 15.69 -10.06
C PHE A 193 -6.68 15.37 -8.73
N LEU A 194 -5.99 14.23 -8.67
CA LEU A 194 -5.17 13.85 -7.51
C LEU A 194 -3.95 14.78 -7.33
N GLY A 195 -3.47 15.38 -8.42
CA GLY A 195 -2.29 16.23 -8.44
C GLY A 195 -1.00 15.48 -8.15
N GLU A 196 0.11 16.21 -8.16
CA GLU A 196 1.35 15.73 -7.56
C GLU A 196 1.22 15.84 -6.04
N GLU A 197 1.55 14.77 -5.31
CA GLU A 197 1.69 14.87 -3.87
C GLU A 197 2.80 15.90 -3.60
N LYS A 198 2.45 16.97 -2.87
CA LYS A 198 3.48 17.83 -2.30
C LYS A 198 4.35 16.95 -1.40
N GLU A 199 5.67 17.16 -1.41
CA GLU A 199 6.57 16.52 -0.45
C GLU A 199 6.11 16.85 0.98
N GLU A 200 5.21 16.03 1.52
CA GLU A 200 4.98 15.94 2.93
C GLU A 200 6.20 15.27 3.54
N LYS A 201 6.59 15.72 4.74
CA LYS A 201 7.61 15.03 5.51
C LYS A 201 7.15 13.59 5.68
N LEU A 202 7.93 12.63 5.13
CA LEU A 202 7.63 11.21 5.29
C LEU A 202 7.38 10.87 6.77
N PRO A 203 6.41 10.00 7.07
CA PRO A 203 6.16 9.56 8.44
C PRO A 203 7.41 8.87 9.00
N GLU A 204 7.53 8.85 10.32
CA GLU A 204 8.65 8.15 10.96
C GLU A 204 8.57 6.64 10.67
N PRO A 205 9.71 5.98 10.38
CA PRO A 205 9.71 4.59 9.94
C PRO A 205 9.22 3.64 11.04
N THR A 206 8.55 2.57 10.63
CA THR A 206 8.00 1.56 11.55
C THR A 206 8.49 0.15 11.30
N ASN A 207 9.11 -0.10 10.15
CA ASN A 207 9.81 -1.33 9.80
C ASN A 207 11.13 -1.04 9.08
N ILE A 208 11.96 -2.09 8.99
CA ILE A 208 13.16 -2.14 8.16
C ILE A 208 13.04 -3.32 7.20
N TRP A 209 13.29 -3.08 5.92
CA TRP A 209 13.23 -4.08 4.85
C TRP A 209 14.53 -4.14 4.07
N LEU A 210 14.89 -5.30 3.57
CA LEU A 210 15.92 -5.49 2.56
C LEU A 210 15.30 -5.56 1.16
N CYS A 211 15.94 -4.86 0.23
CA CYS A 211 15.70 -4.97 -1.21
C CYS A 211 17.02 -5.25 -1.93
N GLY A 212 16.94 -5.88 -3.09
CA GLY A 212 18.07 -6.19 -3.95
C GLY A 212 18.13 -5.22 -5.12
N GLY A 213 19.34 -4.73 -5.43
CA GLY A 213 19.62 -3.98 -6.66
C GLY A 213 20.49 -4.76 -7.60
N ALA A 214 20.01 -4.97 -8.82
CA ALA A 214 20.75 -5.65 -9.87
C ALA A 214 21.91 -4.78 -10.36
N LYS A 215 22.80 -5.40 -11.14
CA LYS A 215 23.96 -4.73 -11.73
C LYS A 215 23.54 -3.51 -12.55
N ASP A 216 22.46 -3.64 -13.32
CA ASP A 216 22.00 -2.61 -14.24
C ASP A 216 21.26 -1.48 -13.52
N ASP A 217 20.83 -1.69 -12.27
CA ASP A 217 20.20 -0.65 -11.46
C ASP A 217 21.22 0.29 -10.81
N TYR A 218 22.44 -0.20 -10.56
CA TYR A 218 23.45 0.51 -9.78
C TYR A 218 23.81 1.92 -10.32
N PRO A 219 23.97 2.14 -11.65
CA PRO A 219 24.23 3.47 -12.20
C PRO A 219 23.13 4.49 -11.85
N TYR A 220 21.86 4.07 -11.82
CA TYR A 220 20.75 4.95 -11.48
C TYR A 220 20.69 5.23 -9.98
N LEU A 221 20.98 4.22 -9.14
CA LEU A 221 21.00 4.39 -7.69
C LEU A 221 22.10 5.36 -7.22
N ILE A 222 23.28 5.33 -7.86
CA ILE A 222 24.40 6.22 -7.48
C ILE A 222 24.19 7.67 -7.96
N GLU A 223 23.45 7.87 -9.06
CA GLU A 223 23.11 9.19 -9.59
C GLU A 223 21.81 9.78 -8.97
N ALA A 224 21.15 9.02 -8.10
CA ALA A 224 19.92 9.42 -7.45
C ALA A 224 20.11 10.72 -6.65
N LYS A 225 19.19 11.66 -6.87
CA LYS A 225 19.09 12.90 -6.10
C LYS A 225 18.08 12.71 -4.97
N ARG A 226 17.97 13.73 -4.12
CA ARG A 226 17.10 13.70 -2.94
C ARG A 226 15.64 13.44 -3.31
N GLU A 227 15.20 14.04 -4.40
CA GLU A 227 13.85 13.99 -4.97
C GLU A 227 13.64 12.78 -5.91
N THR A 228 14.69 12.01 -6.19
CA THR A 228 14.59 10.86 -7.08
C THR A 228 13.77 9.76 -6.44
N THR A 229 12.80 9.25 -7.20
CA THR A 229 12.01 8.08 -6.84
C THR A 229 12.13 6.99 -7.90
N TYR A 230 12.10 5.74 -7.45
CA TYR A 230 12.14 4.57 -8.34
C TYR A 230 11.10 3.54 -7.92
N PHE A 231 10.35 3.03 -8.88
CA PHE A 231 9.55 1.83 -8.69
C PHE A 231 10.48 0.64 -8.43
N TRP A 232 10.13 -0.20 -7.46
CA TRP A 232 10.98 -1.32 -7.06
C TRP A 232 10.17 -2.54 -6.61
N GLN A 233 10.76 -3.72 -6.72
CA GLN A 233 10.21 -4.91 -6.09
C GLN A 233 10.29 -4.79 -4.56
N GLY A 234 9.16 -4.93 -3.88
CA GLY A 234 9.10 -4.76 -2.43
C GLY A 234 8.14 -5.72 -1.74
N ASN A 235 8.09 -5.62 -0.41
CA ASN A 235 7.07 -6.31 0.37
C ASN A 235 5.78 -5.47 0.35
N GLN A 236 4.64 -6.15 0.26
CA GLN A 236 3.33 -5.49 0.38
C GLN A 236 3.02 -4.96 1.79
N ASP A 237 3.72 -5.46 2.81
CA ASP A 237 3.53 -5.04 4.20
C ASP A 237 4.45 -3.86 4.56
N THR A 238 5.23 -3.36 3.58
CA THR A 238 5.98 -2.12 3.71
C THR A 238 5.01 -0.95 3.85
N LEU A 239 5.26 -0.07 4.81
CA LEU A 239 4.48 1.14 5.03
C LEU A 239 5.27 2.35 4.53
N ASN A 240 4.54 3.39 4.13
CA ASN A 240 5.11 4.68 3.79
C ASN A 240 6.05 5.14 4.91
N GLY A 241 7.23 5.63 4.53
CA GLY A 241 8.28 6.02 5.45
C GLY A 241 9.12 4.87 6.00
N ASP A 242 8.86 3.59 5.74
CA ASP A 242 9.74 2.52 6.24
C ASP A 242 11.18 2.62 5.70
N ILE A 243 12.14 2.03 6.43
CA ILE A 243 13.55 2.00 6.04
C ILE A 243 13.77 0.86 5.06
N ILE A 244 14.43 1.14 3.93
CA ILE A 244 14.81 0.14 2.94
C ILE A 244 16.33 0.08 2.83
N LEU A 245 16.93 -1.06 3.17
CA LEU A 245 18.34 -1.33 2.95
C LEU A 245 18.52 -2.00 1.59
N MET A 246 19.30 -1.36 0.73
CA MET A 246 19.57 -1.89 -0.61
C MET A 246 20.84 -2.73 -0.60
N TYR A 247 20.67 -4.04 -0.80
CA TYR A 247 21.75 -4.98 -1.09
C TYR A 247 21.99 -5.02 -2.59
N CYS A 248 23.10 -4.45 -3.05
CA CYS A 248 23.54 -4.56 -4.42
C CYS A 248 24.03 -5.99 -4.69
N LEU A 249 23.41 -6.65 -5.66
CA LEU A 249 23.73 -8.01 -6.09
C LEU A 249 25.13 -8.06 -6.74
N SER A 250 25.55 -9.26 -7.14
CA SER A 250 26.81 -9.45 -7.87
C SER A 250 26.92 -8.48 -9.05
N PRO A 251 28.08 -7.81 -9.25
CA PRO A 251 29.38 -8.08 -8.62
C PRO A 251 29.65 -7.35 -7.30
N LYS A 252 28.79 -6.41 -6.88
CA LYS A 252 29.01 -5.59 -5.67
C LYS A 252 28.90 -6.42 -4.39
N SER A 253 27.82 -7.20 -4.30
CA SER A 253 27.55 -8.11 -3.18
C SER A 253 27.66 -7.41 -1.82
N SER A 254 27.01 -6.27 -1.67
CA SER A 254 27.17 -5.35 -0.53
C SER A 254 25.88 -4.59 -0.24
N ILE A 255 25.66 -4.23 1.02
CA ILE A 255 24.69 -3.18 1.37
C ILE A 255 25.35 -1.84 1.10
N GLU A 256 24.78 -1.03 0.20
CA GLU A 256 25.37 0.26 -0.23
C GLU A 256 24.42 1.44 -0.20
N PHE A 257 23.11 1.20 -0.02
CA PHE A 257 22.16 2.30 0.07
C PHE A 257 21.17 2.11 1.21
N VAL A 258 20.79 3.23 1.82
CA VAL A 258 19.65 3.34 2.72
C VAL A 258 18.64 4.26 2.06
N CYS A 259 17.45 3.75 1.83
CA CYS A 259 16.34 4.46 1.21
C CYS A 259 15.15 4.53 2.17
N ARG A 260 14.12 5.28 1.79
CA ARG A 260 12.81 5.29 2.43
C ARG A 260 11.74 4.84 1.44
N ALA A 261 10.75 4.09 1.90
CA ALA A 261 9.53 3.89 1.12
C ALA A 261 8.76 5.22 1.06
N VAL A 262 8.33 5.64 -0.13
CA VAL A 262 7.52 6.86 -0.30
C VAL A 262 6.03 6.58 -0.43
N ASN A 263 5.66 5.30 -0.46
CA ASN A 263 4.29 4.81 -0.44
C ASN A 263 4.23 3.47 0.31
N ASP A 264 3.02 3.05 0.62
CA ASP A 264 2.77 1.70 1.11
C ASP A 264 3.09 0.68 0.00
N GLY A 265 3.50 -0.52 0.42
CA GLY A 265 3.69 -1.65 -0.47
C GLY A 265 2.36 -2.12 -1.04
N VAL A 266 2.36 -2.40 -2.35
CA VAL A 266 1.15 -2.82 -3.05
C VAL A 266 1.36 -4.17 -3.74
N ARG A 267 0.28 -4.94 -3.83
CA ARG A 267 0.21 -6.10 -4.72
C ARG A 267 -0.29 -5.64 -6.08
N ASP A 268 0.40 -6.04 -7.13
CA ASP A 268 -0.03 -5.80 -8.52
C ASP A 268 -0.31 -7.16 -9.18
N PRO A 269 -1.56 -7.39 -9.64
CA PRO A 269 -1.95 -8.66 -10.28
C PRO A 269 -1.15 -8.94 -11.55
N PHE A 270 -0.64 -7.91 -12.24
CA PHE A 270 0.08 -8.04 -13.50
C PHE A 270 1.60 -7.90 -13.36
N PHE A 271 2.10 -7.47 -12.20
CA PHE A 271 3.56 -7.40 -12.00
C PHE A 271 4.16 -8.79 -11.73
N HIS A 272 5.20 -9.18 -12.47
CA HIS A 272 5.83 -10.50 -12.34
C HIS A 272 6.23 -10.84 -10.88
N TYR A 273 6.85 -9.89 -10.19
CA TYR A 273 7.31 -10.05 -8.81
C TYR A 273 6.22 -9.83 -7.75
N TYR A 274 5.00 -9.49 -8.19
CA TYR A 274 3.76 -9.40 -7.41
C TYR A 274 3.69 -8.27 -6.38
N GLY A 275 4.75 -8.02 -5.61
CA GLY A 275 4.81 -6.92 -4.64
C GLY A 275 5.72 -5.80 -5.11
N SER A 276 5.29 -4.56 -4.95
CA SER A 276 6.07 -3.37 -5.32
C SER A 276 5.98 -2.27 -4.28
N ILE A 277 7.03 -1.46 -4.25
CA ILE A 277 7.15 -0.22 -3.48
C ILE A 277 7.74 0.86 -4.39
N THR A 278 7.65 2.11 -3.96
CA THR A 278 8.43 3.20 -4.54
C THR A 278 9.50 3.62 -3.53
N LEU A 279 10.75 3.61 -3.97
CA LEU A 279 11.89 4.10 -3.20
C LEU A 279 12.02 5.60 -3.37
N GLY A 280 12.46 6.28 -2.32
CA GLY A 280 12.93 7.66 -2.35
C GLY A 280 13.95 7.90 -1.24
N HIS A 281 14.43 9.15 -1.12
CA HIS A 281 15.47 9.51 -0.14
C HIS A 281 16.67 8.57 -0.17
N ILE A 282 17.15 8.26 -1.37
CA ILE A 282 18.21 7.27 -1.61
C ILE A 282 19.54 7.85 -1.12
N GLN A 283 20.11 7.25 -0.09
CA GLN A 283 21.40 7.67 0.47
C GLN A 283 22.44 6.60 0.21
N HIS A 284 23.52 6.96 -0.49
CA HIS A 284 24.69 6.11 -0.62
C HIS A 284 25.48 6.10 0.70
N ILE A 285 25.86 4.92 1.15
CA ILE A 285 26.63 4.69 2.38
C ILE A 285 27.90 3.91 2.05
N LYS A 286 28.88 3.92 2.98
CA LYS A 286 30.03 3.02 2.87
C LYS A 286 29.58 1.56 2.71
N PRO A 287 30.11 0.83 1.70
CA PRO A 287 29.68 -0.54 1.45
C PRO A 287 29.93 -1.46 2.63
N ILE A 288 28.95 -2.29 2.96
CA ILE A 288 29.10 -3.44 3.87
C ILE A 288 29.01 -4.69 3.01
N THR A 289 30.15 -5.32 2.76
CA THR A 289 30.25 -6.47 1.84
C THR A 289 29.65 -7.73 2.45
N LEU A 290 29.20 -8.65 1.60
CA LEU A 290 28.75 -9.99 2.02
C LEU A 290 29.82 -10.73 2.83
N ALA A 291 31.10 -10.52 2.51
CA ALA A 291 32.21 -11.10 3.27
C ALA A 291 32.23 -10.58 4.71
N GLU A 292 32.12 -9.26 4.90
CA GLU A 292 32.02 -8.63 6.23
C GLU A 292 30.80 -9.14 7.00
N ILE A 293 29.63 -9.18 6.35
CA ILE A 293 28.37 -9.65 6.95
C ILE A 293 28.50 -11.11 7.43
N LYS A 294 29.16 -11.98 6.65
CA LYS A 294 29.36 -13.39 7.01
C LYS A 294 30.34 -13.62 8.17
N THR A 295 31.23 -12.66 8.42
CA THR A 295 32.18 -12.72 9.53
C THR A 295 31.65 -12.07 10.81
N ASP A 296 30.61 -11.24 10.72
CA ASP A 296 29.98 -10.61 11.87
C ASP A 296 29.24 -11.62 12.75
N GLU A 297 29.40 -11.49 14.08
CA GLU A 297 28.83 -12.47 15.02
C GLU A 297 27.30 -12.49 15.05
N HIS A 298 26.66 -11.34 14.85
CA HIS A 298 25.20 -11.19 14.85
C HIS A 298 24.61 -11.43 13.47
N LEU A 299 25.10 -10.70 12.46
CA LEU A 299 24.49 -10.70 11.12
C LEU A 299 24.65 -12.03 10.38
N LYS A 300 25.71 -12.82 10.64
CA LYS A 300 25.90 -14.14 9.99
C LYS A 300 24.76 -15.13 10.29
N GLU A 301 24.07 -14.93 11.41
CA GLU A 301 22.99 -15.81 11.86
C GLU A 301 21.67 -15.52 11.14
N LEU A 302 21.56 -14.38 10.44
CA LEU A 302 20.37 -14.02 9.69
C LEU A 302 20.07 -15.05 8.58
N PRO A 303 18.83 -15.55 8.48
CA PRO A 303 18.46 -16.54 7.46
C PRO A 303 18.78 -16.10 6.03
N ILE A 304 18.67 -14.81 5.73
CA ILE A 304 18.96 -14.26 4.39
C ILE A 304 20.46 -14.31 4.06
N VAL A 305 21.34 -14.17 5.06
CA VAL A 305 22.79 -14.24 4.89
C VAL A 305 23.22 -15.67 4.59
N ARG A 306 22.62 -16.66 5.28
CA ARG A 306 22.84 -18.10 5.00
C ARG A 306 22.43 -18.50 3.58
N LYS A 307 21.45 -17.80 3.00
CA LYS A 307 21.03 -17.95 1.59
C LYS A 307 21.84 -17.11 0.61
N ASN A 308 22.93 -16.47 1.03
CA ASN A 308 23.69 -15.53 0.21
C ASN A 308 22.81 -14.44 -0.44
N PHE A 309 21.82 -13.93 0.31
CA PHE A 309 20.86 -12.94 -0.17
C PHE A 309 20.00 -13.38 -1.38
N GLN A 310 19.92 -14.69 -1.67
CA GLN A 310 18.96 -15.20 -2.64
C GLN A 310 17.53 -14.94 -2.15
N GLY A 311 16.74 -14.24 -2.96
CA GLY A 311 15.38 -13.82 -2.61
C GLY A 311 15.34 -12.67 -1.59
N VAL A 312 16.35 -11.80 -1.58
CA VAL A 312 16.45 -10.66 -0.66
C VAL A 312 15.23 -9.73 -0.66
N ASN A 313 14.60 -9.53 -1.81
CA ASN A 313 13.50 -8.57 -1.99
C ASN A 313 12.35 -8.80 -1.02
N GLY A 314 12.10 -7.79 -0.17
CA GLY A 314 11.01 -7.80 0.81
C GLY A 314 11.31 -8.59 2.08
N THR A 315 12.58 -8.89 2.38
CA THR A 315 12.98 -9.54 3.64
C THR A 315 12.95 -8.52 4.77
N ARG A 316 12.16 -8.79 5.83
CA ARG A 316 12.13 -7.94 7.03
C ARG A 316 13.37 -8.13 7.88
N LEU A 317 13.90 -7.04 8.43
CA LEU A 317 14.91 -7.04 9.49
C LEU A 317 14.31 -6.52 10.79
N HIS A 318 14.90 -6.95 11.91
CA HIS A 318 14.61 -6.37 13.22
C HIS A 318 15.49 -5.16 13.50
N ASN A 319 15.05 -4.32 14.42
CA ASN A 319 15.79 -3.14 14.86
C ASN A 319 17.21 -3.48 15.34
N GLU A 320 17.38 -4.59 16.05
CA GLU A 320 18.69 -5.05 16.52
C GLU A 320 19.66 -5.32 15.35
N ASP A 321 19.17 -5.94 14.27
CA ASP A 321 19.95 -6.19 13.06
C ASP A 321 20.41 -4.88 12.43
N TYR A 322 19.51 -3.91 12.36
CA TYR A 322 19.81 -2.61 11.79
C TYR A 322 20.73 -1.78 12.70
N THR A 323 20.55 -1.84 14.03
CA THR A 323 21.48 -1.24 14.98
C THR A 323 22.89 -1.77 14.76
N ARG A 324 23.05 -3.09 14.58
CA ARG A 324 24.36 -3.67 14.27
C ARG A 324 24.95 -3.16 12.94
N ILE A 325 24.11 -3.00 11.92
CA ILE A 325 24.51 -2.40 10.63
C ILE A 325 25.00 -0.95 10.84
N LEU A 326 24.29 -0.15 11.64
CA LEU A 326 24.70 1.22 11.96
C LEU A 326 26.04 1.25 12.72
N GLU A 327 26.29 0.36 13.66
CA GLU A 327 27.58 0.25 14.36
C GLU A 327 28.72 -0.07 13.41
N ILE A 328 28.52 -0.99 12.46
CA ILE A 328 29.52 -1.32 11.43
C ILE A 328 29.81 -0.08 10.57
N LEU A 329 28.78 0.67 10.17
CA LEU A 329 28.95 1.92 9.42
C LEU A 329 29.71 2.97 10.21
N GLU A 330 29.39 3.16 11.49
CA GLU A 330 30.09 4.08 12.39
C GLU A 330 31.56 3.69 12.56
N GLN A 331 31.88 2.40 12.73
CA GLN A 331 33.26 1.89 12.77
C GLN A 331 34.03 2.16 11.47
N LYS A 332 33.32 2.18 10.33
CA LYS A 332 33.88 2.55 9.03
C LYS A 332 33.96 4.07 8.85
N GLY A 333 33.53 4.87 9.83
CA GLY A 333 33.54 6.33 9.82
C GLY A 333 32.41 6.95 8.99
N GLU A 334 31.27 6.27 8.86
CA GLU A 334 30.05 6.83 8.29
C GLU A 334 29.34 7.72 9.32
N ASP A 335 28.71 8.81 8.88
CA ASP A 335 27.89 9.66 9.75
C ASP A 335 26.48 9.10 9.87
N ILE A 336 26.28 8.19 10.83
CA ILE A 336 25.00 7.52 11.05
C ILE A 336 23.90 8.42 11.62
N SER A 337 24.20 9.68 11.97
CA SER A 337 23.20 10.63 12.49
C SER A 337 22.19 11.06 11.42
N LYS A 338 22.55 10.92 10.14
CA LYS A 338 21.72 11.26 8.98
C LYS A 338 20.86 10.10 8.50
N LEU A 339 21.13 8.89 8.98
CA LEU A 339 20.39 7.69 8.62
C LEU A 339 19.09 7.59 9.42
N PRO A 340 17.99 7.15 8.79
CA PRO A 340 16.71 6.98 9.48
C PRO A 340 16.85 5.91 10.58
N LYS A 341 16.08 6.03 11.66
CA LYS A 341 16.02 5.06 12.75
C LYS A 341 14.58 4.84 13.12
N LEU A 342 14.24 3.63 13.59
CA LEU A 342 12.90 3.38 14.11
C LEU A 342 12.59 4.32 15.26
N SER A 343 11.34 4.79 15.33
CA SER A 343 10.89 5.54 16.49
C SER A 343 10.96 4.69 17.76
N SER A 344 11.33 5.32 18.87
CA SER A 344 11.28 4.74 20.20
C SER A 344 10.41 5.59 21.09
N ALA A 345 9.81 4.97 22.10
CA ALA A 345 9.14 5.73 23.15
C ALA A 345 10.16 6.59 23.91
N ASN A 346 9.79 7.83 24.20
CA ASN A 346 10.61 8.81 24.91
C ASN A 346 9.90 9.31 26.18
N PHE A 347 9.16 8.40 26.84
CA PHE A 347 8.62 8.61 28.18
C PHE A 347 9.36 7.75 29.21
N ALA A 348 9.32 8.16 30.47
CA ALA A 348 9.92 7.39 31.56
C ALA A 348 8.89 6.39 32.12
N PRO A 349 9.03 5.06 31.86
CA PRO A 349 8.14 4.05 32.42
C PRO A 349 8.34 3.92 33.93
N ASN A 350 7.34 3.36 34.63
CA ASN A 350 7.39 3.06 36.07
C ASN A 350 7.61 4.30 36.96
N GLN A 351 6.94 5.40 36.65
CA GLN A 351 6.93 6.56 37.55
C GLN A 351 6.21 6.23 38.86
N ASP A 352 6.66 6.87 39.96
CA ASP A 352 5.98 6.82 41.25
C ASP A 352 4.64 7.57 41.14
N CYS A 353 3.60 6.82 40.73
CA CYS A 353 2.23 7.26 40.63
C CYS A 353 1.49 6.93 41.93
N LYS A 354 0.65 7.85 42.40
CA LYS A 354 -0.11 7.68 43.64
C LYS A 354 -1.60 7.37 43.44
N ASN A 355 -2.13 7.64 42.25
CA ASN A 355 -3.54 7.46 41.89
C ASN A 355 -3.72 7.38 40.37
N GLU A 356 -4.95 7.13 39.90
CA GLU A 356 -5.32 7.04 38.48
C GLU A 356 -4.93 8.28 37.68
N ARG A 357 -5.21 9.48 38.20
CA ARG A 357 -4.87 10.73 37.50
C ARG A 357 -3.36 10.91 37.34
N GLU A 358 -2.56 10.41 38.27
CA GLU A 358 -1.11 10.43 38.10
C GLU A 358 -0.64 9.44 37.03
N VAL A 359 -1.29 8.29 36.87
CA VAL A 359 -1.01 7.37 35.74
C VAL A 359 -1.34 8.04 34.41
N GLU A 360 -2.48 8.71 34.33
CA GLU A 360 -2.89 9.50 33.16
C GLU A 360 -1.81 10.52 32.77
N VAL A 361 -1.41 11.40 33.69
CA VAL A 361 -0.54 12.55 33.39
C VAL A 361 0.94 12.16 33.26
N LYS A 362 1.42 11.18 34.02
CA LYS A 362 2.85 10.83 34.06
C LYS A 362 3.25 9.74 33.07
N ILE A 363 2.30 8.92 32.62
CA ILE A 363 2.56 7.77 31.75
C ILE A 363 1.76 7.87 30.46
N VAL A 364 0.43 7.92 30.56
CA VAL A 364 -0.45 7.85 29.38
C VAL A 364 -0.32 9.07 28.47
N GLU A 365 -0.49 10.29 28.98
CA GLU A 365 -0.41 11.52 28.18
C GLU A 365 0.99 11.70 27.51
N PRO A 366 2.12 11.48 28.20
CA PRO A 366 3.44 11.46 27.56
C PRO A 366 3.58 10.41 26.46
N PHE A 367 3.07 9.19 26.69
CA PHE A 367 3.08 8.14 25.68
C PHE A 367 2.20 8.49 24.46
N LEU A 368 1.04 9.13 24.67
CA LEU A 368 0.20 9.61 23.57
C LEU A 368 0.91 10.70 22.75
N ASN A 369 1.70 11.57 23.39
CA ASN A 369 2.53 12.54 22.67
C ASN A 369 3.58 11.85 21.79
N ASP A 370 4.22 10.77 22.27
CA ASP A 370 5.15 9.96 21.46
C ASP A 370 4.44 9.29 20.26
N LEU A 371 3.15 8.98 20.40
CA LEU A 371 2.28 8.51 19.32
C LEU A 371 1.73 9.66 18.43
N CYS A 372 2.29 10.86 18.58
CA CYS A 372 1.98 12.08 17.83
C CYS A 372 0.58 12.66 18.08
N TYR A 373 -0.11 12.25 19.15
CA TYR A 373 -1.36 12.90 19.56
C TYR A 373 -1.09 14.29 20.16
N LEU A 374 -2.07 15.16 19.99
CA LEU A 374 -2.17 16.49 20.59
C LEU A 374 -3.40 16.50 21.52
N GLU A 375 -3.42 17.40 22.51
CA GLU A 375 -4.53 17.47 23.48
C GLU A 375 -5.91 17.65 22.84
N ASN A 376 -5.99 18.24 21.64
CA ASN A 376 -7.24 18.43 20.91
C ASN A 376 -7.68 17.18 20.11
N ASP A 377 -6.86 16.14 20.03
CA ASP A 377 -7.21 14.88 19.37
C ASP A 377 -8.10 14.00 20.27
N TRP A 378 -8.25 14.31 21.56
CA TRP A 378 -9.12 13.58 22.47
C TRP A 378 -10.03 14.50 23.30
N VAL A 379 -11.14 13.93 23.75
CA VAL A 379 -12.02 14.53 24.76
C VAL A 379 -11.91 13.70 26.03
N ARG A 380 -11.45 14.34 27.10
CA ARG A 380 -11.38 13.72 28.42
C ARG A 380 -12.77 13.67 29.05
N GLN A 381 -13.17 12.53 29.62
CA GLN A 381 -14.45 12.36 30.32
C GLN A 381 -15.67 12.79 29.47
N LEU A 382 -15.75 12.28 28.24
CA LEU A 382 -16.88 12.57 27.35
C LEU A 382 -18.18 11.96 27.92
N PRO A 383 -19.25 12.74 28.15
CA PRO A 383 -20.52 12.20 28.64
C PRO A 383 -21.22 11.36 27.55
N VAL A 384 -21.29 10.05 27.77
CA VAL A 384 -21.98 9.11 26.89
C VAL A 384 -23.34 8.74 27.48
N ARG A 385 -24.42 8.97 26.72
CA ARG A 385 -25.78 8.58 27.14
C ARG A 385 -26.02 7.10 26.85
N MET A 386 -26.30 6.35 27.91
CA MET A 386 -26.55 4.90 27.86
C MET A 386 -28.03 4.52 27.98
N GLY A 387 -28.88 5.50 28.26
CA GLY A 387 -30.31 5.30 28.47
C GLY A 387 -30.98 6.55 29.03
N ARG A 388 -32.18 6.38 29.61
CA ARG A 388 -32.88 7.49 30.28
C ARG A 388 -32.17 7.82 31.60
N GLY A 389 -31.49 8.95 31.65
CA GLY A 389 -30.87 9.48 32.88
C GLY A 389 -29.45 8.98 33.16
N GLU A 390 -29.00 7.91 32.50
CA GLU A 390 -27.66 7.34 32.70
C GLU A 390 -26.63 8.00 31.79
N ARG A 391 -25.51 8.42 32.40
CA ARG A 391 -24.34 8.96 31.72
C ARG A 391 -23.09 8.25 32.24
N ASN A 392 -22.29 7.77 31.31
CA ASN A 392 -20.97 7.23 31.60
C ASN A 392 -19.89 8.11 30.98
N PHE A 393 -18.67 8.00 31.48
CA PHE A 393 -17.57 8.91 31.15
C PHE A 393 -16.29 8.08 30.94
N PRO A 394 -15.96 7.70 29.69
CA PRO A 394 -14.65 7.14 29.40
C PRO A 394 -13.57 8.17 29.73
N ASP A 395 -12.41 7.75 30.21
CA ASP A 395 -11.36 8.70 30.55
C ASP A 395 -10.93 9.52 29.34
N TYR A 396 -10.71 8.87 28.19
CA TYR A 396 -10.38 9.54 26.94
C TYR A 396 -11.16 8.95 25.74
N VAL A 397 -11.67 9.84 24.89
CA VAL A 397 -12.27 9.48 23.60
C VAL A 397 -11.56 10.23 22.48
N PHE A 398 -10.96 9.52 21.55
CA PHE A 398 -10.15 10.08 20.47
C PHE A 398 -10.98 10.35 19.21
N PHE A 399 -10.68 11.48 18.56
CA PHE A 399 -11.36 11.98 17.36
C PHE A 399 -12.89 11.99 17.53
N ALA A 400 -13.34 12.51 18.67
CA ALA A 400 -14.74 12.43 19.05
C ALA A 400 -15.63 13.36 18.20
N GLU A 401 -16.69 12.81 17.59
CA GLU A 401 -17.81 13.62 17.11
C GLU A 401 -18.76 13.83 18.30
N THR A 402 -18.94 15.08 18.73
CA THR A 402 -19.74 15.42 19.92
C THR A 402 -21.15 15.86 19.58
N LYS A 403 -21.55 15.76 18.30
CA LYS A 403 -22.89 16.12 17.85
C LYS A 403 -23.91 15.20 18.53
N LYS A 404 -24.81 15.82 19.29
CA LYS A 404 -25.83 15.11 20.07
C LYS A 404 -26.64 14.16 19.19
N GLY A 405 -26.71 12.88 19.58
CA GLY A 405 -27.40 11.82 18.85
C GLY A 405 -26.57 11.14 17.75
N TYR A 406 -25.41 11.71 17.41
CA TYR A 406 -24.45 11.20 16.44
C TYR A 406 -23.07 11.03 17.09
N GLU A 407 -23.01 10.84 18.41
CA GLU A 407 -21.75 10.75 19.13
C GLU A 407 -20.92 9.56 18.63
N ARG A 408 -19.66 9.82 18.27
CA ARG A 408 -18.71 8.81 17.76
C ARG A 408 -17.32 9.05 18.32
N GLY A 409 -16.48 8.02 18.32
CA GLY A 409 -15.06 8.12 18.59
C GLY A 409 -14.33 6.97 17.93
N LYS A 410 -13.06 7.17 17.53
CA LYS A 410 -12.27 6.14 16.85
C LYS A 410 -11.65 5.14 17.83
N MET A 411 -11.22 5.64 18.98
CA MET A 411 -10.60 4.88 20.06
C MET A 411 -11.10 5.41 21.39
N ILE A 412 -11.24 4.51 22.36
CA ILE A 412 -11.40 4.89 23.77
C ILE A 412 -10.19 4.42 24.57
N LEU A 413 -9.83 5.16 25.62
CA LEU A 413 -8.81 4.76 26.58
C LEU A 413 -9.36 4.91 28.00
N GLU A 414 -9.18 3.87 28.81
CA GLU A 414 -9.54 3.82 30.23
C GLU A 414 -8.28 3.59 31.07
N THR A 415 -8.12 4.33 32.16
CA THR A 415 -6.95 4.27 33.03
C THR A 415 -7.33 3.79 34.42
N LYS A 416 -6.60 2.81 34.94
CA LYS A 416 -6.69 2.38 36.33
C LYS A 416 -5.37 2.62 37.04
N PHE A 417 -5.39 2.69 38.38
CA PHE A 417 -4.14 2.89 39.12
C PHE A 417 -3.25 1.65 39.02
N HIS A 418 -3.82 0.48 39.28
CA HIS A 418 -3.13 -0.81 39.20
C HIS A 418 -4.18 -1.93 39.11
N ILE A 419 -4.10 -2.75 38.07
CA ILE A 419 -4.97 -3.90 37.84
C ILE A 419 -4.27 -5.15 38.37
N LYS A 420 -4.75 -5.67 39.49
CA LYS A 420 -4.07 -6.74 40.26
C LYS A 420 -4.50 -8.14 39.84
N SER A 421 -5.61 -8.26 39.12
CA SER A 421 -6.18 -9.55 38.75
C SER A 421 -6.91 -9.51 37.41
N ASN A 422 -7.09 -10.69 36.82
CA ASN A 422 -7.91 -10.83 35.60
C ASN A 422 -9.38 -10.45 35.85
N ALA A 423 -9.88 -10.55 37.08
CA ALA A 423 -11.25 -10.14 37.40
C ALA A 423 -11.41 -8.61 37.31
N GLU A 424 -10.45 -7.86 37.86
CA GLU A 424 -10.42 -6.39 37.74
C GLU A 424 -10.23 -5.93 36.28
N LEU A 425 -9.41 -6.67 35.51
CA LEU A 425 -9.24 -6.41 34.09
C LEU A 425 -10.54 -6.64 33.32
N GLU A 426 -11.26 -7.73 33.60
CA GLU A 426 -12.53 -8.06 32.96
C GLU A 426 -13.60 -7.02 33.27
N GLU A 427 -13.69 -6.55 34.51
CA GLU A 427 -14.61 -5.48 34.91
C GLU A 427 -14.31 -4.18 34.16
N THR A 428 -13.03 -3.80 34.10
CA THR A 428 -12.58 -2.61 33.35
C THR A 428 -12.87 -2.75 31.85
N PHE A 429 -12.65 -3.95 31.29
CA PHE A 429 -12.96 -4.24 29.90
C PHE A 429 -14.45 -4.14 29.60
N GLN A 430 -15.32 -4.72 30.44
CA GLN A 430 -16.77 -4.65 30.26
C GLN A 430 -17.26 -3.20 30.28
N GLN A 431 -16.71 -2.39 31.20
CA GLN A 431 -17.00 -0.97 31.28
C GLN A 431 -16.59 -0.25 29.98
N ALA A 432 -15.34 -0.40 29.56
CA ALA A 432 -14.82 0.23 28.34
C ALA A 432 -15.58 -0.24 27.08
N GLN A 433 -15.84 -1.55 26.94
CA GLN A 433 -16.57 -2.14 25.82
C GLN A 433 -17.94 -1.51 25.63
N SER A 434 -18.67 -1.27 26.73
CA SER A 434 -19.97 -0.60 26.71
C SER A 434 -19.90 0.74 25.99
N TYR A 435 -18.88 1.55 26.28
CA TYR A 435 -18.67 2.86 25.68
C TYR A 435 -18.20 2.76 24.23
N ALA A 436 -17.26 1.86 23.96
CA ALA A 436 -16.71 1.66 22.63
C ALA A 436 -17.80 1.27 21.62
N LEU A 437 -18.67 0.34 22.00
CA LEU A 437 -19.80 -0.07 21.15
C LEU A 437 -20.77 1.09 20.91
N ARG A 438 -21.03 1.90 21.94
CA ARG A 438 -21.94 3.06 21.83
C ARG A 438 -21.40 4.17 20.92
N LEU A 439 -20.10 4.40 20.96
CA LEU A 439 -19.39 5.41 20.17
C LEU A 439 -18.88 4.86 18.82
N SER A 440 -19.17 3.60 18.51
CA SER A 440 -18.67 2.90 17.32
C SER A 440 -17.13 2.91 17.20
N ALA A 441 -16.42 2.91 18.32
CA ALA A 441 -14.96 2.85 18.33
C ALA A 441 -14.45 1.52 17.80
N GLU A 442 -13.26 1.56 17.21
CA GLU A 442 -12.56 0.39 16.65
C GLU A 442 -11.51 -0.18 17.61
N LYS A 443 -11.07 0.64 18.57
CA LYS A 443 -10.04 0.29 19.54
C LYS A 443 -10.51 0.58 20.96
N ILE A 444 -10.19 -0.33 21.87
CA ILE A 444 -10.23 -0.11 23.32
C ILE A 444 -8.81 -0.21 23.83
N VAL A 445 -8.35 0.82 24.52
CA VAL A 445 -7.09 0.81 25.26
C VAL A 445 -7.41 0.84 26.74
N ILE A 446 -6.78 -0.05 27.50
CA ILE A 446 -6.80 -0.03 28.95
C ILE A 446 -5.37 0.14 29.41
N CYS A 447 -5.15 1.03 30.36
CA CYS A 447 -3.84 1.31 30.92
C CYS A 447 -3.88 1.20 32.44
N ASP A 448 -2.79 0.73 33.03
CA ASP A 448 -2.48 0.99 34.43
C ASP A 448 -1.04 1.49 34.61
N LYS A 449 -0.57 1.61 35.85
CA LYS A 449 0.79 2.09 36.12
C LYS A 449 1.91 1.20 35.55
N ASP A 450 1.64 -0.07 35.24
CA ASP A 450 2.64 -1.06 34.84
C ASP A 450 2.44 -1.56 33.40
N TYR A 451 1.21 -1.58 32.87
CA TYR A 451 0.85 -2.21 31.61
C TYR A 451 -0.12 -1.38 30.74
N ILE A 452 -0.11 -1.71 29.45
CA ILE A 452 -1.11 -1.33 28.46
C ILE A 452 -1.75 -2.60 27.87
N TRP A 453 -3.05 -2.55 27.62
CA TRP A 453 -3.83 -3.55 26.89
C TRP A 453 -4.55 -2.90 25.72
N ILE A 454 -4.47 -3.50 24.53
CA ILE A 454 -5.08 -2.96 23.31
C ILE A 454 -5.98 -4.03 22.70
N TYR A 455 -7.27 -3.72 22.60
CA TYR A 455 -8.28 -4.58 22.00
C TYR A 455 -8.73 -3.97 20.68
N THR A 456 -8.78 -4.81 19.65
CA THR A 456 -9.22 -4.42 18.31
C THR A 456 -10.58 -5.01 18.02
N ARG A 457 -11.51 -4.16 17.56
CA ARG A 457 -12.84 -4.58 17.15
C ARG A 457 -12.75 -5.46 15.91
N LYS A 458 -13.42 -6.62 15.93
CA LYS A 458 -13.57 -7.51 14.79
C LYS A 458 -15.02 -8.00 14.73
N ASN A 459 -15.59 -8.07 13.53
CA ASN A 459 -16.97 -8.53 13.32
C ASN A 459 -17.98 -7.78 14.25
N ASN A 460 -17.88 -6.45 14.29
CA ASN A 460 -18.70 -5.56 15.12
C ASN A 460 -18.59 -5.74 16.64
N ASN A 461 -17.65 -6.55 17.17
CA ASN A 461 -17.47 -6.73 18.61
C ASN A 461 -15.99 -6.79 19.04
N PHE A 462 -15.73 -6.75 20.35
CA PHE A 462 -14.41 -6.90 20.96
C PHE A 462 -14.28 -8.27 21.64
N ASP A 463 -13.20 -8.99 21.35
CA ASP A 463 -12.89 -10.28 21.97
C ASP A 463 -12.06 -10.04 23.24
N ARG A 464 -12.67 -10.24 24.41
CA ARG A 464 -12.04 -10.03 25.72
C ARG A 464 -10.77 -10.86 25.97
N THR A 465 -10.59 -11.95 25.22
CA THR A 465 -9.43 -12.83 25.35
C THR A 465 -8.31 -12.53 24.36
N LYS A 466 -8.56 -11.62 23.40
CA LYS A 466 -7.61 -11.27 22.35
C LYS A 466 -7.27 -9.79 22.43
N TYR A 467 -6.11 -9.53 23.01
CA TYR A 467 -5.52 -8.21 23.14
C TYR A 467 -4.02 -8.27 22.97
N LEU A 468 -3.41 -7.15 22.59
CA LEU A 468 -1.98 -6.94 22.82
C LEU A 468 -1.78 -6.47 24.25
N LYS A 469 -0.74 -6.97 24.92
CA LYS A 469 -0.36 -6.55 26.26
C LYS A 469 1.13 -6.36 26.32
N TYR A 470 1.54 -5.21 26.84
CA TYR A 470 2.95 -4.89 27.09
C TYR A 470 3.09 -4.18 28.43
N ASN A 471 4.20 -4.44 29.11
CA ASN A 471 4.68 -3.61 30.19
C ASN A 471 5.23 -2.29 29.61
N TRP A 472 5.08 -1.17 30.33
CA TRP A 472 5.60 0.12 29.86
C TRP A 472 7.11 0.13 29.59
N GLN A 473 7.90 -0.68 30.31
CA GLN A 473 9.33 -0.85 30.05
C GLN A 473 9.60 -1.59 28.73
N GLU A 474 8.76 -2.55 28.35
CA GLU A 474 8.90 -3.27 27.07
C GLU A 474 8.68 -2.32 25.90
N ILE A 475 7.82 -1.30 26.04
CA ILE A 475 7.53 -0.31 25.01
C ILE A 475 8.75 0.58 24.70
N SER A 476 9.74 0.68 25.59
CA SER A 476 11.00 1.36 25.26
C SER A 476 11.78 0.64 24.13
N ASN A 477 11.49 -0.63 23.86
CA ASN A 477 12.01 -1.32 22.69
C ASN A 477 11.35 -0.77 21.40
N PRO A 478 12.12 -0.30 20.40
CA PRO A 478 11.56 0.25 19.16
C PRO A 478 10.62 -0.69 18.40
N GLU A 479 10.85 -2.00 18.40
CA GLU A 479 9.95 -2.96 17.72
C GLU A 479 8.58 -3.02 18.40
N ILE A 480 8.57 -3.06 19.72
CA ILE A 480 7.34 -3.09 20.52
C ILE A 480 6.62 -1.75 20.37
N PHE A 481 7.34 -0.63 20.49
CA PHE A 481 6.77 0.70 20.28
C PHE A 481 6.11 0.82 18.91
N ASN A 482 6.80 0.44 17.83
CA ASN A 482 6.24 0.56 16.48
C ASN A 482 5.10 -0.43 16.22
N THR A 483 5.09 -1.59 16.89
CA THR A 483 3.93 -2.50 16.89
C THR A 483 2.71 -1.83 17.51
N VAL A 484 2.89 -1.17 18.67
CA VAL A 484 1.81 -0.42 19.32
C VAL A 484 1.40 0.81 18.49
N LYS A 485 2.36 1.54 17.91
CA LYS A 485 2.10 2.71 17.07
C LYS A 485 1.24 2.37 15.86
N LYS A 486 1.41 1.21 15.22
CA LYS A 486 0.54 0.78 14.11
C LYS A 486 -0.89 0.49 14.54
N GLU A 487 -1.10 0.13 15.81
CA GLU A 487 -2.41 -0.25 16.32
C GLU A 487 -3.22 0.95 16.82
N ILE A 488 -2.54 1.92 17.44
CA ILE A 488 -3.20 3.04 18.15
C ILE A 488 -2.53 4.40 17.93
N GLY A 489 -1.53 4.51 17.04
CA GLY A 489 -0.89 5.78 16.73
C GLY A 489 -1.79 6.70 15.91
N LYS A 490 -1.62 8.01 16.06
CA LYS A 490 -2.44 9.02 15.38
C LYS A 490 -2.50 8.82 13.87
N ASP A 491 -1.40 8.43 13.26
CA ASP A 491 -1.29 8.26 11.80
C ASP A 491 -2.02 7.01 11.29
N PHE A 492 -2.42 6.09 12.17
CA PHE A 492 -3.01 4.80 11.80
C PHE A 492 -4.50 4.67 12.12
N ILE A 493 -5.06 5.53 12.97
CA ILE A 493 -6.47 5.41 13.41
C ILE A 493 -7.40 6.54 12.88
N LYS A 494 -6.87 7.46 12.07
CA LYS A 494 -7.62 8.62 11.54
C LYS A 494 -8.83 8.21 10.70
#